data_AF-A0AAD4GZM0-F1
#
_entry.id   AF-A0AAD4GZM0-F1
#
_cell.length_a   1.000
_cell.length_b   1.000
_cell.length_c   1.000
_cell.angle_alpha   90.00
_cell.angle_beta   90.00
_cell.angle_gamma   90.00
#
_symmetry.space_group_name_H-M   'P 1'
#
loop_
_entity.id
_entity.type
_entity.pdbx_description
1 polymer ?
#
loop_
_entity_poly.entity_id
_entity_poly.type
_entity_poly.pdbx_seq_one_letter_code
_entity_poly.pdbx_strand_id
1 'polypeptide(L)'
;MKSFATVAFLLALVPSTIAATCNANEYYCGSYLMSARGWDQGGLQSQIMRTMEPGCVKPYESDVRRTLFLCTDGNNVRAEKACQCGCRELGADAQNDMCYDCGPNQF
;
A
#
# COMPACT_ATOMS: atom_id res chain seq x y z
N MET A 1 29.17 48.17 24.85
CA MET A 1 29.56 47.01 24.00
C MET A 1 28.32 46.16 23.80
N LYS A 2 28.01 45.77 22.56
CA LYS A 2 26.71 45.25 22.11
C LYS A 2 26.56 43.75 22.44
N SER A 3 25.52 43.38 23.17
CA SER A 3 25.08 41.98 23.32
C SER A 3 24.44 41.52 22.01
N PHE A 4 25.06 40.56 21.33
CA PHE A 4 24.45 39.85 20.21
C PHE A 4 23.69 38.65 20.78
N ALA A 5 22.37 38.75 20.81
CA ALA A 5 21.49 37.62 21.12
C ALA A 5 21.47 36.68 19.91
N THR A 6 22.06 35.50 20.06
CA THR A 6 22.04 34.45 19.04
C THR A 6 20.67 33.80 19.01
N VAL A 7 19.85 34.10 17.99
CA VAL A 7 18.59 33.40 17.74
C VAL A 7 18.92 32.07 17.07
N ALA A 8 18.86 30.97 17.81
CA ALA A 8 18.98 29.62 17.29
C ALA A 8 17.70 29.25 16.52
N PHE A 9 17.81 29.19 15.19
CA PHE A 9 16.72 28.76 14.31
C PHE A 9 16.66 27.22 14.30
N LEU A 10 15.75 26.64 15.08
CA LEU A 10 15.41 25.22 15.01
C LEU A 10 14.56 24.98 13.75
N LEU A 11 15.23 24.63 12.65
CA LEU A 11 14.57 24.03 11.48
C LEU A 11 14.06 22.65 11.89
N ALA A 12 12.79 22.58 12.28
CA ALA A 12 12.10 21.31 12.48
C ALA A 12 12.00 20.59 11.13
N LEU A 13 12.70 19.46 10.98
CA LEU A 13 12.43 18.50 9.91
C LEU A 13 11.03 17.94 10.16
N VAL A 14 10.03 18.49 9.49
CA VAL A 14 8.69 17.89 9.48
C VAL A 14 8.78 16.67 8.57
N PRO A 15 8.60 15.44 9.07
CA PRO A 15 8.56 14.27 8.20
C PRO A 15 7.42 14.47 7.21
N SER A 16 7.73 14.44 5.92
CA SER A 16 6.75 14.48 4.84
C SER A 16 6.04 13.13 4.80
N THR A 17 5.08 12.92 5.71
CA THR A 17 4.23 11.73 5.67
C THR A 17 3.38 11.81 4.42
N ILE A 18 3.66 10.95 3.43
CA ILE A 18 2.79 10.79 2.28
C ILE A 18 1.47 10.23 2.82
N ALA A 19 0.38 10.99 2.70
CA ALA A 19 -0.92 10.51 3.13
C ALA A 19 -1.31 9.26 2.32
N ALA A 20 -1.85 8.26 3.00
CA ALA A 20 -2.37 7.05 2.36
C ALA A 20 -3.53 7.41 1.42
N THR A 21 -3.36 7.20 0.12
CA THR A 21 -4.37 7.57 -0.90
C THR A 21 -4.48 6.51 -1.99
N CYS A 22 -5.60 6.47 -2.71
CA CYS A 22 -5.79 5.64 -3.89
C CYS A 22 -6.87 6.27 -4.78
N ASN A 23 -7.03 5.78 -6.01
CA ASN A 23 -8.19 6.18 -6.83
C ASN A 23 -9.36 5.25 -6.51
N ALA A 24 -10.54 5.81 -6.22
CA ALA A 24 -11.72 5.02 -5.86
C ALA A 24 -12.11 4.04 -6.98
N ASN A 25 -12.57 2.86 -6.57
CA ASN A 25 -12.95 1.72 -7.42
C ASN A 25 -11.82 1.11 -8.27
N GLU A 26 -10.58 1.43 -7.98
CA GLU A 26 -9.41 0.84 -8.63
C GLU A 26 -8.79 -0.28 -7.79
N TYR A 27 -8.26 -1.29 -8.48
CA TYR A 27 -7.52 -2.39 -7.85
C TYR A 27 -6.03 -2.08 -7.79
N TYR A 28 -5.41 -2.41 -6.66
CA TYR A 28 -3.97 -2.21 -6.43
C TYR A 28 -3.35 -3.43 -5.77
N CYS A 29 -2.13 -3.75 -6.17
CA CYS A 29 -1.24 -4.63 -5.43
C CYS A 29 -0.79 -3.95 -4.14
N GLY A 30 -0.71 -4.72 -3.04
CA GLY A 30 -0.18 -4.19 -1.78
C GLY A 30 1.24 -3.62 -1.93
N SER A 31 2.07 -4.19 -2.82
CA SER A 31 3.38 -3.64 -3.16
C SER A 31 3.30 -2.18 -3.59
N TYR A 32 2.43 -1.87 -4.55
CA TYR A 32 2.25 -0.53 -5.09
C TYR A 32 1.65 0.43 -4.04
N LEU A 33 0.65 -0.04 -3.27
CA LEU A 33 0.07 0.77 -2.20
C LEU A 33 1.15 1.22 -1.19
N MET A 34 2.09 0.32 -0.89
CA MET A 34 3.19 0.63 0.02
C MET A 34 4.26 1.53 -0.60
N SER A 35 4.68 1.26 -1.84
CA SER A 35 5.80 1.99 -2.45
C SER A 35 5.41 3.36 -3.01
N ALA A 36 4.17 3.53 -3.47
CA ALA A 36 3.75 4.71 -4.22
C ALA A 36 2.62 5.51 -3.54
N ARG A 37 1.88 4.91 -2.61
CA ARG A 37 0.63 5.48 -2.10
C ARG A 37 0.60 5.73 -0.60
N GLY A 38 1.72 5.57 0.10
CA GLY A 38 1.85 5.95 1.52
C GLY A 38 1.18 4.98 2.50
N TRP A 39 0.78 3.79 2.05
CA TRP A 39 0.25 2.76 2.95
C TRP A 39 1.38 2.01 3.65
N ASP A 40 1.23 1.76 4.95
CA ASP A 40 2.16 0.88 5.66
C ASP A 40 1.67 -0.57 5.66
N GLN A 41 2.59 -1.49 5.96
CA GLN A 41 2.28 -2.92 6.00
C GLN A 41 1.23 -3.26 7.07
N GLY A 42 1.28 -2.59 8.24
CA GLY A 42 0.38 -2.88 9.36
C GLY A 42 -1.07 -2.49 9.06
N GLY A 43 -1.28 -1.35 8.41
CA GLY A 43 -2.56 -0.87 7.93
C GLY A 43 -3.16 -1.83 6.92
N LEU A 44 -2.39 -2.24 5.91
CA LEU A 44 -2.85 -3.20 4.90
C LEU A 44 -3.13 -4.59 5.50
N GLN A 45 -2.28 -5.07 6.41
CA GLN A 45 -2.51 -6.32 7.13
C GLN A 45 -3.80 -6.26 7.96
N SER A 46 -4.09 -5.13 8.58
CA SER A 46 -5.35 -4.94 9.30
C SER A 46 -6.57 -5.01 8.38
N GLN A 47 -6.46 -4.53 7.14
CA GLN A 47 -7.54 -4.63 6.15
C GLN A 47 -7.75 -6.08 5.71
N ILE A 48 -6.68 -6.84 5.48
CA ILE A 48 -6.77 -8.29 5.19
C ILE A 48 -7.55 -9.02 6.29
N MET A 49 -7.19 -8.77 7.55
CA MET A 49 -7.84 -9.42 8.70
C MET A 49 -9.31 -8.99 8.88
N ARG A 50 -9.70 -7.81 8.38
CA ARG A 50 -11.06 -7.26 8.51
C ARG A 50 -11.99 -7.67 7.38
N THR A 51 -11.51 -7.71 6.14
CA THR A 51 -12.37 -7.77 4.96
C THR A 51 -12.31 -9.11 4.23
N MET A 52 -11.27 -9.91 4.45
CA MET A 52 -11.10 -11.19 3.75
C MET A 52 -11.86 -12.30 4.49
N GLU A 53 -12.58 -13.15 3.75
CA GLU A 53 -13.39 -14.22 4.37
C GLU A 53 -12.52 -15.17 5.22
N PRO A 54 -12.97 -15.54 6.43
CA PRO A 54 -12.27 -16.49 7.28
C PRO A 54 -12.13 -17.85 6.57
N GLY A 55 -10.90 -18.20 6.17
CA GLY A 55 -10.59 -19.45 5.46
C GLY A 55 -9.93 -19.25 4.09
N CYS A 56 -10.01 -18.05 3.50
CA CYS A 56 -9.28 -17.70 2.27
C CYS A 56 -7.80 -17.36 2.50
N VAL A 57 -7.35 -17.28 3.76
CA VAL A 57 -5.99 -16.87 4.14
C VAL A 57 -5.31 -17.98 4.92
N LYS A 58 -4.31 -18.64 4.32
CA LYS A 58 -3.22 -19.24 5.10
C LYS A 58 -2.20 -18.13 5.32
N PRO A 59 -2.10 -17.56 6.54
CA PRO A 59 -1.32 -16.35 6.77
C PRO A 59 0.15 -16.66 6.59
N TYR A 60 0.75 -16.13 5.53
CA TYR A 60 2.18 -15.84 5.56
C TYR A 60 2.35 -14.35 5.35
N GLU A 61 3.21 -13.71 6.12
CA GLU A 61 3.50 -12.26 6.00
C GLU A 61 3.97 -11.84 4.58
N SER A 62 4.37 -12.81 3.74
CA SER A 62 4.58 -12.64 2.30
C SER A 62 3.28 -12.37 1.49
N ASP A 63 2.11 -12.32 2.13
CA ASP A 63 0.80 -12.08 1.53
C ASP A 63 0.51 -10.61 1.27
N VAL A 64 0.83 -9.67 2.19
CA VAL A 64 0.35 -8.28 2.07
C VAL A 64 0.74 -7.66 0.74
N ARG A 65 2.00 -7.79 0.33
CA ARG A 65 2.50 -7.24 -0.94
C ARG A 65 1.85 -7.88 -2.17
N ARG A 66 1.47 -9.16 -2.06
CA ARG A 66 0.86 -9.96 -3.14
C ARG A 66 -0.67 -10.00 -3.03
N THR A 67 -1.26 -9.31 -2.07
CA THR A 67 -2.71 -9.18 -1.96
C THR A 67 -3.19 -8.10 -2.91
N LEU A 68 -4.29 -8.41 -3.59
CA LEU A 68 -5.04 -7.44 -4.37
C LEU A 68 -6.04 -6.74 -3.45
N PHE A 69 -6.01 -5.42 -3.48
CA PHE A 69 -6.88 -4.54 -2.72
C PHE A 69 -7.77 -3.74 -3.67
N LEU A 70 -9.03 -3.57 -3.32
CA LEU A 70 -9.92 -2.60 -3.97
C LEU A 70 -9.93 -1.31 -3.15
N CYS A 71 -9.66 -0.18 -3.79
CA CYS A 71 -9.86 1.14 -3.20
C CYS A 71 -11.35 1.48 -3.18
N THR A 72 -11.93 1.77 -2.01
CA THR A 72 -13.38 1.97 -1.89
C THR A 72 -13.80 3.43 -2.05
N ASP A 73 -13.00 4.38 -1.55
CA ASP A 73 -13.38 5.81 -1.49
C ASP A 73 -12.19 6.78 -1.60
N GLY A 74 -11.03 6.28 -2.03
CA GLY A 74 -9.81 7.06 -2.22
C GLY A 74 -8.89 7.16 -0.99
N ASN A 75 -9.38 6.80 0.19
CA ASN A 75 -8.55 6.74 1.42
C ASN A 75 -8.69 5.41 2.16
N ASN A 76 -9.62 4.55 1.73
CA ASN A 76 -9.83 3.23 2.29
C ASN A 76 -9.64 2.16 1.21
N VAL A 77 -9.09 1.03 1.65
CA VAL A 77 -8.93 -0.17 0.82
C VAL A 77 -9.54 -1.37 1.54
N ARG A 78 -10.10 -2.30 0.77
CA ARG A 78 -10.48 -3.63 1.24
C ARG A 78 -9.65 -4.69 0.56
N ALA A 79 -9.19 -5.68 1.31
CA ALA A 79 -8.56 -6.85 0.73
C ALA A 79 -9.60 -7.70 0.00
N GLU A 80 -9.28 -8.10 -1.23
CA GLU A 80 -10.17 -8.87 -2.10
C GLU A 80 -9.67 -10.30 -2.26
N LYS A 81 -8.40 -10.47 -2.61
CA LYS A 81 -7.80 -11.79 -2.80
C LYS A 81 -6.30 -11.79 -2.58
N ALA A 82 -5.78 -12.89 -2.07
CA ALA A 82 -4.35 -13.17 -2.00
C ALA A 82 -3.92 -13.79 -3.34
N CYS A 83 -2.94 -13.20 -4.02
CA CYS A 83 -2.48 -13.74 -5.30
C CYS A 83 -1.47 -14.87 -5.06
N GLN A 84 -1.89 -16.10 -5.37
CA GLN A 84 -1.06 -17.30 -5.19
C GLN A 84 0.31 -17.20 -5.89
N CYS A 85 0.32 -16.66 -7.11
CA CYS A 85 1.51 -16.62 -7.97
C CYS A 85 2.19 -15.25 -7.95
N GLY A 86 1.46 -14.21 -7.57
CA GLY A 86 1.93 -12.83 -7.49
C GLY A 86 0.86 -11.85 -7.98
N CYS A 87 1.04 -10.60 -7.57
CA CYS A 87 0.21 -9.50 -8.02
C CYS A 87 1.01 -8.71 -9.06
N ARG A 88 0.38 -8.40 -10.20
CA ARG A 88 0.98 -7.65 -11.30
C ARG A 88 0.41 -6.23 -11.29
N GLU A 89 1.32 -5.28 -11.22
CA GLU A 89 1.03 -3.86 -11.35
C GLU A 89 0.78 -3.53 -12.83
N LEU A 90 -0.35 -2.90 -13.15
CA LEU A 90 -0.78 -2.61 -14.53
C LEU A 90 -0.88 -1.10 -14.81
N GLY A 91 -0.35 -0.67 -15.96
CA GLY A 91 -0.37 0.73 -16.38
C GLY A 91 0.66 1.61 -15.66
N ALA A 92 0.70 2.90 -16.02
CA ALA A 92 1.70 3.84 -15.49
C ALA A 92 1.49 4.19 -13.99
N ASP A 93 0.26 4.04 -13.51
CA ASP A 93 -0.14 4.35 -12.13
C ASP A 93 -0.64 3.12 -11.35
N ALA A 94 -0.32 1.90 -11.83
CA ALA A 94 -0.79 0.63 -11.24
C ALA A 94 -2.32 0.61 -11.00
N GLN A 95 -3.08 1.10 -11.98
CA GLN A 95 -4.54 1.10 -11.93
C GLN A 95 -5.04 -0.23 -12.50
N ASN A 96 -6.07 -0.80 -11.86
CA ASN A 96 -6.62 -2.10 -12.19
C ASN A 96 -5.60 -3.24 -12.14
N ASP A 97 -4.77 -3.26 -11.10
CA ASP A 97 -3.85 -4.36 -10.86
C ASP A 97 -4.56 -5.71 -10.78
N MET A 98 -3.83 -6.79 -11.05
CA MET A 98 -4.42 -8.11 -11.06
C MET A 98 -3.50 -9.20 -10.51
N CYS A 99 -4.11 -10.25 -9.93
CA CYS A 99 -3.39 -11.50 -9.73
C CYS A 99 -3.12 -12.15 -11.09
N TYR A 100 -1.90 -12.65 -11.28
CA TYR A 100 -1.57 -13.46 -12.44
C TYR A 100 -1.50 -14.94 -12.11
N ASP A 101 -1.65 -15.78 -13.13
CA ASP A 101 -1.59 -17.23 -13.01
C ASP A 101 -0.15 -17.75 -13.05
N CYS A 102 0.10 -18.87 -12.37
CA CYS A 102 1.40 -19.55 -12.25
C CYS A 102 1.86 -20.22 -13.55
N GLY A 103 1.38 -19.77 -14.72
CA GLY A 103 1.73 -20.33 -16.02
C GLY A 103 3.18 -20.03 -16.44
N PRO A 104 3.74 -20.81 -17.38
CA PRO A 104 5.16 -20.79 -17.74
C PRO A 104 5.68 -19.51 -18.44
N ASN A 105 4.83 -18.50 -18.68
CA ASN A 105 5.15 -17.33 -19.50
C ASN A 105 5.12 -16.02 -18.69
N GLN A 106 5.93 -15.94 -17.63
CA GLN A 106 6.12 -14.71 -16.84
C GLN A 106 7.58 -14.24 -17.02
N PHE A 107 7.86 -13.56 -18.15
CA PHE A 107 9.08 -12.77 -18.39
C PHE A 107 8.67 -11.33 -18.67
#